data_AF-A0AA36E6N1-F1
#
_entry.id   AF-A0AA36E6N1-F1
#
_cell.length_a   1.000
_cell.length_b   1.000
_cell.length_c   1.000
_cell.angle_alpha   90.00
_cell.angle_beta   90.00
_cell.angle_gamma   90.00
#
_symmetry.space_group_name_H-M   'P 1'
#
loop_
_entity.id
_entity.type
_entity.pdbx_description
1 polymer ?
#
loop_
_entity_poly.entity_id
_entity_poly.type
_entity_poly.pdbx_seq_one_letter_code
_entity_poly.pdbx_strand_id
1 'polypeptide(L)'
;MKPIFLQVDVHFQGMFARNPIHYSGGITQRFSDMDFAGMDKDGCAAFIERFTGEKCEKLYYCQPDIDFPKGLTLICNDPDYYDFIEIAYQCGVILPMYVDHFGASNIQEWLDEHKDEFVGNVEEEVLDGA
;
A
#
# COMPACT_ATOMS: atom_id res chain seq x y z
N MET A 1 22.63 19.18 1.22
CA MET A 1 21.60 18.35 0.55
C MET A 1 20.25 18.84 1.03
N LYS A 2 19.24 18.96 0.16
CA LYS A 2 17.87 19.14 0.64
C LYS A 2 17.44 17.83 1.32
N PRO A 3 16.70 17.87 2.44
CA PRO A 3 16.10 16.65 2.96
C PRO A 3 15.26 16.03 1.85
N ILE A 4 15.43 14.73 1.61
CA ILE A 4 14.52 13.98 0.75
C ILE A 4 13.30 13.73 1.63
N PHE A 5 12.26 14.53 1.43
CA PHE A 5 10.97 14.28 2.06
C PHE A 5 10.24 13.20 1.28
N LEU A 6 9.73 12.20 2.00
CA LEU A 6 8.99 11.11 1.42
C LEU A 6 7.70 11.64 0.79
N GLN A 7 7.42 11.21 -0.44
CA GLN A 7 6.14 11.50 -1.09
C GLN A 7 5.24 10.28 -0.97
N VAL A 8 4.08 10.46 -0.36
CA VAL A 8 3.10 9.38 -0.15
C VAL A 8 1.76 9.81 -0.75
N ASP A 9 1.18 8.96 -1.60
CA ASP A 9 -0.20 9.11 -2.06
C ASP A 9 -1.09 8.29 -1.13
N VAL A 10 -1.85 8.98 -0.27
CA VAL A 10 -2.79 8.34 0.63
C VAL A 10 -4.15 8.25 -0.05
N HIS A 11 -4.63 7.02 -0.23
CA HIS A 11 -5.95 6.66 -0.74
C HIS A 11 -6.87 6.35 0.44
N PHE A 12 -7.90 7.16 0.62
CA PHE A 12 -8.83 7.09 1.76
C PHE A 12 -10.27 7.31 1.29
N GLN A 13 -11.26 7.08 2.16
CA GLN A 13 -12.70 7.13 1.82
C GLN A 13 -13.14 6.19 0.68
N GLY A 14 -12.27 5.28 0.24
CA GLY A 14 -12.61 4.21 -0.68
C GLY A 14 -12.79 2.90 0.06
N MET A 15 -12.95 1.84 -0.70
CA MET A 15 -13.03 0.48 -0.16
C MET A 15 -12.36 -0.51 -1.10
N PHE A 16 -11.81 -1.57 -0.54
CA PHE A 16 -11.35 -2.69 -1.35
C PHE A 16 -12.56 -3.47 -1.87
N ALA A 17 -12.75 -3.45 -3.18
CA ALA A 17 -13.70 -4.32 -3.87
C ALA A 17 -13.01 -5.64 -4.23
N ARG A 18 -13.77 -6.74 -4.30
CA ARG A 18 -13.28 -8.06 -4.72
C ARG A 18 -13.70 -8.35 -6.17
N ASN A 19 -12.93 -9.16 -6.89
CA ASN A 19 -13.19 -9.70 -8.23
C ASN A 19 -13.30 -8.66 -9.39
N PRO A 20 -12.16 -8.16 -9.91
CA PRO A 20 -10.80 -8.31 -9.39
C PRO A 20 -10.60 -7.42 -8.15
N ILE A 21 -9.63 -7.75 -7.28
CA ILE A 21 -9.30 -6.82 -6.20
C ILE A 21 -8.88 -5.50 -6.82
N HIS A 22 -9.45 -4.41 -6.32
CA HIS A 22 -9.00 -3.05 -6.55
C HIS A 22 -9.47 -2.16 -5.39
N TYR A 23 -8.78 -1.05 -5.17
CA TYR A 23 -9.30 0.01 -4.32
C TYR A 23 -10.28 0.84 -5.14
N SER A 24 -11.55 0.81 -4.75
CA SER A 24 -12.65 1.41 -5.50
C SER A 24 -13.19 2.64 -4.79
N GLY A 25 -13.43 3.70 -5.55
CA GLY A 25 -13.82 5.00 -5.01
C GLY A 25 -12.74 5.65 -4.16
N GLY A 26 -13.14 6.64 -3.37
CA GLY A 26 -12.27 7.38 -2.46
C GLY A 26 -11.56 8.59 -3.07
N ILE A 27 -10.63 9.12 -2.29
CA ILE A 27 -9.85 10.32 -2.58
C ILE A 27 -8.38 9.96 -2.47
N THR A 28 -7.55 10.51 -3.36
CA THR A 28 -6.10 10.46 -3.26
C THR A 28 -5.58 11.83 -2.82
N GLN A 29 -4.88 11.87 -1.70
CA GLN A 29 -4.12 13.03 -1.25
C GLN A 29 -2.63 12.73 -1.28
N ARG A 30 -1.87 13.59 -1.97
CA ARG A 30 -0.42 13.56 -1.93
C ARG A 30 0.12 14.34 -0.75
N PHE A 31 1.03 13.74 0.01
CA PHE A 31 1.80 14.42 1.05
C PHE A 31 3.27 14.44 0.63
N SER A 32 3.85 15.63 0.45
CA SER A 32 5.25 15.82 0.07
C SER A 32 6.12 16.41 1.18
N ASP A 33 5.50 17.00 2.19
CA ASP A 33 6.18 17.81 3.22
C ASP A 33 5.94 17.24 4.63
N MET A 34 5.51 15.98 4.71
CA MET A 34 5.23 15.27 5.95
C MET A 34 6.40 14.38 6.34
N ASP A 35 6.78 14.43 7.61
CA ASP A 35 7.83 13.57 8.17
C ASP A 35 7.24 12.21 8.61
N PHE A 36 6.94 11.35 7.63
CA PHE A 36 6.49 9.99 7.90
C PHE A 36 7.57 9.16 8.61
N ALA A 37 8.85 9.40 8.32
CA ALA A 37 9.97 8.66 8.92
C ALA A 37 10.15 8.97 10.41
N GLY A 38 9.73 10.17 10.86
CA GLY A 38 9.70 10.55 12.27
C GLY A 38 8.51 10.03 13.07
N MET A 39 7.55 9.34 12.44
CA MET A 39 6.39 8.75 13.09
C MET A 39 6.59 7.24 13.29
N ASP A 40 5.95 6.68 14.32
CA ASP A 40 5.69 5.24 14.40
C ASP A 40 4.39 4.89 13.64
N LYS A 41 4.05 3.60 13.58
CA LYS A 41 2.87 3.13 12.82
C LYS A 41 1.57 3.73 13.38
N ASP A 42 1.44 3.82 14.70
CA ASP A 42 0.26 4.38 15.34
C ASP A 42 0.18 5.91 15.18
N GLY A 43 1.32 6.61 15.18
CA GLY A 43 1.41 8.03 14.87
C GLY A 43 0.99 8.34 13.43
N CYS A 44 1.39 7.49 12.47
CA CYS A 44 0.92 7.58 11.09
C CYS A 44 -0.60 7.38 11.00
N ALA A 45 -1.14 6.34 11.66
CA ALA A 45 -2.58 6.10 11.69
C ALA A 45 -3.34 7.28 12.31
N ALA A 46 -2.89 7.81 13.45
CA ALA A 46 -3.51 8.96 14.12
C ALA A 46 -3.46 10.23 13.25
N PHE A 47 -2.38 10.44 12.51
CA PHE A 47 -2.28 11.53 11.54
C PHE A 47 -3.34 11.39 10.43
N ILE A 48 -3.47 10.19 9.86
CA ILE A 48 -4.46 9.89 8.82
C ILE A 48 -5.87 10.11 9.35
N GLU A 49 -6.20 9.57 10.53
CA GLU A 49 -7.53 9.74 11.14
C GLU A 49 -7.89 11.22 11.36
N ARG A 50 -6.92 12.01 11.85
CA ARG A 50 -7.11 13.45 12.04
C ARG A 50 -7.30 14.18 10.71
N PHE A 51 -6.62 13.74 9.65
CA PHE A 51 -6.71 14.35 8.33
C PHE A 51 -8.03 14.01 7.63
N THR A 52 -8.44 12.74 7.66
CA THR A 52 -9.65 12.26 6.96
C THR A 52 -10.93 12.50 7.76
N GLY A 53 -10.83 12.62 9.09
CA GLY A 53 -11.98 12.64 10.00
C GLY A 53 -12.63 11.28 10.20
N GLU A 54 -11.99 10.19 9.74
CA GLU A 54 -12.49 8.83 9.79
C GLU A 54 -11.48 7.90 10.46
N LYS A 55 -11.98 6.88 11.16
CA LYS A 55 -11.14 5.89 11.83
C LYS A 55 -10.29 5.11 10.81
N CYS A 56 -9.03 4.85 11.13
CA CYS A 56 -8.10 4.10 10.30
C CYS A 56 -7.98 2.68 10.90
N GLU A 57 -8.76 1.72 10.39
CA GLU A 57 -8.72 0.35 10.91
C GLU A 57 -7.48 -0.39 10.44
N LYS A 58 -7.12 -0.26 9.15
CA LYS A 58 -5.93 -0.89 8.57
C LYS A 58 -5.26 0.00 7.52
N LEU A 59 -3.94 -0.12 7.43
CA LEU A 59 -3.11 0.53 6.42
C LEU A 59 -2.45 -0.51 5.54
N TYR A 60 -2.43 -0.25 4.24
CA TYR A 60 -1.75 -1.10 3.27
C TYR A 60 -0.87 -0.24 2.36
N TYR A 61 0.17 -0.83 1.79
CA TYR A 61 0.92 -0.24 0.70
C TYR A 61 1.08 -1.24 -0.44
N CYS A 62 1.35 -0.77 -1.65
CA CYS A 62 1.76 -1.65 -2.74
C CYS A 62 3.28 -1.67 -2.83
N GLN A 63 3.88 -2.86 -2.79
CA GLN A 63 5.30 -3.02 -3.03
C GLN A 63 5.64 -2.48 -4.44
N PRO A 64 6.75 -1.74 -4.58
CA PRO A 64 7.25 -1.30 -5.87
C PRO A 64 7.50 -2.48 -6.80
N ASP A 65 7.31 -2.27 -8.10
CA ASP A 65 7.55 -3.26 -9.16
C ASP A 65 6.75 -4.57 -9.05
N ILE A 66 5.77 -4.65 -8.12
CA ILE A 66 4.83 -5.76 -8.01
C ILE A 66 3.42 -5.24 -8.30
N ASP A 67 2.80 -5.83 -9.32
CA ASP A 67 1.46 -5.44 -9.74
C ASP A 67 0.42 -5.61 -8.63
N PHE A 68 -0.54 -4.69 -8.60
CA PHE A 68 -1.73 -4.83 -7.77
C PHE A 68 -2.58 -6.02 -8.27
N PRO A 69 -3.14 -6.87 -7.39
CA PRO A 69 -3.11 -6.80 -5.94
C PRO A 69 -1.96 -7.57 -5.27
N LYS A 70 -1.08 -8.23 -6.04
CA LYS A 70 0.02 -9.06 -5.50
C LYS A 70 0.97 -8.28 -4.60
N GLY A 71 1.24 -7.01 -4.94
CA GLY A 71 2.11 -6.15 -4.16
C GLY A 71 1.46 -5.62 -2.87
N LEU A 72 0.16 -5.82 -2.68
CA LEU A 72 -0.58 -5.22 -1.57
C LEU A 72 -0.18 -5.86 -0.23
N THR A 73 0.48 -5.08 0.62
CA THR A 73 1.06 -5.51 1.89
C THR A 73 0.39 -4.75 3.03
N LEU A 74 -0.03 -5.46 4.07
CA LEU A 74 -0.58 -4.88 5.31
C LEU A 74 0.55 -4.31 6.17
N ILE A 75 0.33 -3.11 6.71
CA ILE A 75 1.19 -2.52 7.75
C ILE A 75 0.54 -2.80 9.11
N CYS A 76 0.96 -3.87 9.78
CA CYS A 76 0.33 -4.35 11.01
C CYS A 76 1.00 -3.78 12.27
N ASN A 77 2.32 -3.61 12.23
CA ASN A 77 3.16 -3.22 13.35
C ASN A 77 4.25 -2.21 12.94
N ASP A 78 5.04 -1.74 13.92
CA ASP A 78 6.13 -0.79 13.68
C ASP A 78 7.23 -1.33 12.73
N PRO A 79 7.73 -2.57 12.87
CA PRO A 79 8.61 -3.16 11.87
C PRO A 79 8.08 -3.08 10.43
N ASP A 80 6.83 -3.48 10.18
CA ASP A 80 6.24 -3.40 8.83
C ASP A 80 6.19 -1.94 8.31
N TYR A 81 5.97 -0.99 9.23
CA TYR A 81 5.96 0.43 8.90
C TYR A 81 7.36 0.95 8.57
N TYR A 82 8.38 0.54 9.32
CA TYR A 82 9.77 0.88 9.00
C TYR A 82 10.21 0.30 7.66
N ASP A 83 9.79 -0.93 7.34
CA ASP A 83 10.01 -1.53 6.03
C ASP A 83 9.35 -0.69 4.91
N PHE A 84 8.10 -0.26 5.13
CA PHE A 84 7.41 0.67 4.21
C PHE A 84 8.20 1.97 4.00
N ILE A 85 8.71 2.59 5.07
CA ILE A 85 9.51 3.82 4.98
C ILE A 85 10.83 3.58 4.24
N GLU A 86 11.54 2.48 4.54
CA GLU A 86 12.79 2.14 3.89
C GLU A 86 12.59 1.92 2.38
N ILE A 87 11.59 1.13 1.99
CA ILE A 87 11.23 0.89 0.58
C ILE A 87 10.93 2.22 -0.13
N ALA A 88 10.16 3.08 0.51
CA ALA A 88 9.76 4.35 -0.07
C ALA A 88 10.98 5.29 -0.30
N TYR A 89 11.99 5.24 0.58
CA TYR A 89 13.27 5.91 0.35
C TYR A 89 14.12 5.27 -0.75
N GLN A 90 14.19 3.94 -0.81
CA GLN A 90 15.00 3.21 -1.79
C GLN A 90 14.49 3.43 -3.22
N CYS A 91 13.18 3.44 -3.42
CA CYS A 91 12.60 3.58 -4.75
C CYS A 91 12.57 5.03 -5.23
N GLY A 92 12.62 6.02 -4.33
CA GLY A 92 12.53 7.45 -4.70
C GLY A 92 11.23 7.80 -5.43
N VAL A 93 10.21 6.93 -5.35
CA VAL A 93 8.90 7.08 -5.99
C VAL A 93 7.85 7.46 -4.97
N ILE A 94 6.69 7.88 -5.49
CA ILE A 94 5.50 8.16 -4.70
C ILE A 94 4.85 6.83 -4.35
N LEU A 95 4.95 6.42 -3.09
CA LEU A 95 4.41 5.12 -2.66
C LEU A 95 2.93 5.25 -2.30
N PRO A 96 2.03 4.44 -2.89
CA PRO A 96 0.62 4.49 -2.56
C PRO A 96 0.36 3.80 -1.22
N MET A 97 -0.33 4.50 -0.33
CA MET A 97 -0.85 3.98 0.93
C MET A 97 -2.37 3.93 0.86
N TYR A 98 -2.98 2.81 1.19
CA TYR A 98 -4.42 2.58 1.15
C TYR A 98 -4.98 2.43 2.56
N VAL A 99 -6.02 3.20 2.87
CA VAL A 99 -6.70 3.19 4.17
C VAL A 99 -7.98 2.35 4.07
N ASP A 100 -8.12 1.36 4.93
CA ASP A 100 -9.38 0.67 5.17
C ASP A 100 -10.03 1.26 6.43
N HIS A 101 -11.07 2.06 6.22
CA HIS A 101 -11.84 2.68 7.30
C HIS A 101 -12.87 1.73 7.93
N PHE A 102 -13.25 0.66 7.23
CA PHE A 102 -14.34 -0.22 7.65
C PHE A 102 -13.84 -1.45 8.38
N GLY A 103 -12.60 -1.88 8.14
CA GLY A 103 -11.94 -3.02 8.78
C GLY A 103 -12.56 -4.40 8.45
N ALA A 104 -13.74 -4.41 7.84
CA ALA A 104 -14.51 -5.58 7.45
C ALA A 104 -13.89 -6.34 6.28
N SER A 105 -13.02 -5.68 5.51
CA SER A 105 -12.35 -6.28 4.37
C SER A 105 -11.16 -7.10 4.88
N ASN A 106 -11.32 -8.41 5.05
CA ASN A 106 -10.17 -9.30 5.22
C ASN A 106 -9.52 -9.53 3.84
N ILE A 107 -8.78 -8.53 3.37
CA ILE A 107 -8.10 -8.57 2.07
C ILE A 107 -6.92 -9.52 2.12
N GLN A 108 -6.23 -9.62 3.25
CA GLN A 108 -5.11 -10.57 3.41
C GLN A 108 -5.56 -12.02 3.28
N GLU A 109 -6.65 -12.42 3.93
CA GLU A 109 -7.22 -13.77 3.75
C GLU A 109 -7.59 -14.06 2.29
N TRP A 110 -8.19 -13.08 1.60
CA TRP A 110 -8.49 -13.27 0.17
C TRP A 110 -7.22 -13.38 -0.67
N LEU A 111 -6.22 -12.54 -0.42
CA LEU A 111 -4.93 -12.60 -1.10
C LEU A 111 -4.28 -13.97 -0.90
N ASP A 112 -4.32 -14.50 0.33
CA ASP A 112 -3.84 -15.82 0.70
C ASP A 112 -4.59 -16.96 -0.03
N GLU A 113 -5.92 -16.90 -0.08
CA GLU A 113 -6.76 -17.88 -0.77
C GLU A 113 -6.51 -17.92 -2.29
N HIS A 114 -6.19 -16.77 -2.89
CA HIS A 114 -6.09 -16.63 -4.35
C HIS A 114 -4.63 -16.52 -4.83
N LYS A 115 -3.63 -16.78 -3.97
CA LYS A 115 -2.20 -16.68 -4.34
C LYS A 115 -1.86 -17.45 -5.61
N ASP A 116 -2.45 -18.63 -5.79
CA ASP A 116 -2.16 -19.50 -6.94
C ASP A 116 -2.77 -19.02 -8.25
N GLU A 117 -3.89 -18.28 -8.21
CA GLU A 117 -4.53 -17.69 -9.40
C GLU A 117 -3.68 -16.57 -10.00
N PHE A 118 -2.85 -15.93 -9.17
CA PHE A 118 -1.98 -14.84 -9.55
C PHE A 118 -0.64 -15.30 -10.16
N VAL A 119 -0.21 -16.55 -9.96
CA VAL A 119 1.09 -17.07 -10.42
C VAL A 119 1.09 -17.51 -11.89
N GLY A 120 -0.07 -17.51 -12.56
CA GLY A 120 -0.27 -18.20 -13.86
C GLY A 120 0.20 -17.52 -15.16
N ASN A 121 0.78 -16.31 -15.16
CA ASN A 121 1.07 -15.58 -16.41
C ASN A 121 2.56 -15.25 -16.63
N VAL A 122 3.46 -16.18 -16.35
CA VAL A 122 4.75 -16.19 -17.05
C VAL A 122 4.63 -17.21 -18.17
N GLU A 123 4.14 -16.77 -19.33
CA GLU A 123 4.46 -17.48 -20.56
C GLU A 123 5.98 -17.38 -20.71
N GLU A 124 6.66 -18.47 -20.39
CA GLU A 124 8.05 -18.67 -20.74
C GLU A 124 8.08 -18.63 -22.27
N GLU A 125 8.44 -17.48 -22.86
CA GLU A 125 8.80 -17.44 -24.28
C GLU A 125 10.04 -18.30 -24.44
N VAL A 126 9.81 -19.57 -24.78
CA VAL A 126 10.81 -20.45 -25.35
C VAL A 126 11.24 -19.79 -26.65
N LEU A 127 12.35 -19.06 -26.59
CA LEU A 127 13.07 -18.61 -27.77
C LEU A 127 13.63 -19.86 -28.46
N ASP A 128 12.82 -20.49 -29.32
CA ASP A 128 13.31 -21.40 -30.34
C ASP A 128 14.12 -20.57 -31.35
N GLY A 129 15.43 -20.53 -31.12
CA GLY A 129 16.39 -19.78 -31.91
C GLY A 129 17.51 -20.67 -32.47
N ALA A 130 17.28 -21.09 -33.72
CA ALA A 130 18.22 -21.57 -34.75
C ALA A 130 18.72 -23.03 -34.72
#